data_AF-A0A2R6IEN7-F1
#
_entry.id   AF-A0A2R6IEN7-F1
#
_cell.length_a   1.000
_cell.length_b   1.000
_cell.length_c   1.000
_cell.angle_alpha   90.00
_cell.angle_beta   90.00
_cell.angle_gamma   90.00
#
_symmetry.space_group_name_H-M   'P 1'
#
loop_
_entity.id
_entity.type
_entity.pdbx_description
1 polymer ?
#
loop_
_entity_poly.entity_id
_entity_poly.type
_entity_poly.pdbx_seq_one_letter_code
_entity_poly.pdbx_strand_id
1 'polypeptide(L)'
;MADLELSTRVPGVADGGVWLTCIECGETFPPFEDVIYTCEGCGGLLEVRYDRYPTFEDFAEGGAATSGTVSRTVGGECRGVWRYAAALPFEEGVSLPEGDTPLHEVPRLEDEVGVRNLRVKHEGMNPTGSFKDRGMTVGVRVAE
;
A
#
# COMPACT_ATOMS: atom_id res chain seq x y z
N MET A 1 -2.57 -8.56 -14.37
CA MET A 1 -2.56 -7.11 -14.69
C MET A 1 -3.55 -6.51 -13.71
N ALA A 2 -3.16 -5.55 -12.86
CA ALA A 2 -4.11 -4.95 -11.91
C ALA A 2 -5.20 -4.27 -12.73
N ASP A 3 -6.44 -4.68 -12.52
CA ASP A 3 -7.58 -4.05 -13.17
C ASP A 3 -7.91 -2.80 -12.35
N LEU A 4 -7.52 -1.66 -12.92
CA LEU A 4 -7.67 -0.34 -12.31
C LEU A 4 -9.05 0.27 -12.57
N GLU A 5 -9.97 -0.49 -13.18
CA GLU A 5 -11.35 -0.04 -13.32
C GLU A 5 -12.03 -0.16 -11.95
N LEU A 6 -12.56 0.97 -11.46
CA LEU A 6 -13.49 0.94 -10.33
C LEU A 6 -14.71 0.15 -10.78
N SER A 7 -14.95 -1.02 -10.17
CA SER A 7 -16.15 -1.80 -10.45
C SER A 7 -17.36 -0.90 -10.16
N THR A 8 -18.35 -0.88 -11.05
CA THR A 8 -19.51 0.02 -10.92
C THR A 8 -20.43 -0.31 -9.74
N ARG A 9 -20.15 -1.39 -8.98
CA ARG A 9 -20.98 -1.82 -7.85
C ARG A 9 -20.13 -2.39 -6.71
N VAL A 10 -20.16 -1.70 -5.57
CA VAL A 10 -19.61 -2.21 -4.30
C VAL A 10 -20.39 -3.46 -3.88
N PRO A 11 -19.71 -4.61 -3.64
CA PRO A 11 -20.40 -5.84 -3.24
C PRO A 11 -20.84 -5.78 -1.78
N GLY A 12 -21.82 -6.60 -1.40
CA GLY A 12 -22.35 -6.64 -0.02
C GLY A 12 -21.34 -7.16 1.02
N VAL A 13 -20.25 -7.79 0.58
CA VAL A 13 -19.15 -8.26 1.44
C VAL A 13 -18.11 -7.16 1.73
N ALA A 14 -18.27 -5.97 1.15
CA ALA A 14 -17.33 -4.88 1.38
C ALA A 14 -17.43 -4.36 2.82
N ASP A 15 -16.27 -4.09 3.41
CA ASP A 15 -16.12 -3.46 4.72
C ASP A 15 -15.32 -2.17 4.56
N GLY A 16 -15.85 -1.05 5.06
CA GLY A 16 -15.23 0.27 4.89
C GLY A 16 -14.96 0.67 3.42
N GLY A 17 -15.74 0.14 2.46
CA GLY A 17 -15.51 0.37 1.03
C GLY A 17 -14.40 -0.51 0.43
N VAL A 18 -13.88 -1.49 1.16
CA VAL A 18 -12.81 -2.40 0.75
C VAL A 18 -13.33 -3.83 0.64
N TRP A 19 -12.86 -4.61 -0.35
CA TRP A 19 -13.16 -6.04 -0.47
C TRP A 19 -12.06 -6.78 -1.22
N LEU A 20 -12.09 -8.12 -1.20
CA LEU A 20 -11.22 -8.96 -2.02
C LEU A 20 -11.97 -9.43 -3.27
N THR A 21 -11.33 -9.41 -4.43
CA THR A 21 -11.88 -9.94 -5.69
C THR A 21 -10.91 -10.95 -6.29
N CYS A 22 -11.40 -12.12 -6.69
CA CYS A 22 -10.58 -13.05 -7.44
C CYS A 22 -10.28 -12.51 -8.84
N ILE A 23 -9.00 -12.47 -9.21
CA ILE A 23 -8.57 -11.94 -10.52
C ILE A 23 -8.90 -12.87 -11.70
N GLU A 24 -9.35 -14.10 -11.43
CA GLU A 24 -9.70 -15.09 -12.46
C GLU A 24 -11.21 -15.21 -12.64
N CYS A 25 -11.97 -15.45 -11.57
CA CYS A 25 -13.42 -15.68 -11.64
C CYS A 25 -14.28 -14.52 -11.17
N GLY A 26 -13.71 -13.46 -10.58
CA GLY A 26 -14.45 -12.30 -10.09
C GLY A 26 -15.23 -12.51 -8.77
N GLU A 27 -15.12 -13.69 -8.15
CA GLU A 27 -15.75 -13.95 -6.83
C GLU A 27 -15.24 -12.95 -5.79
N THR A 28 -16.15 -12.45 -4.95
CA THR A 28 -15.85 -11.41 -3.95
C THR A 28 -15.89 -11.96 -2.55
N PHE A 29 -14.92 -11.58 -1.71
CA PHE A 29 -14.79 -12.04 -0.33
C PHE A 29 -14.69 -10.86 0.65
N PRO A 30 -15.15 -11.03 1.90
CA PRO A 30 -14.89 -10.08 2.97
C PRO A 30 -13.37 -9.90 3.15
N PRO A 31 -12.87 -8.66 3.31
CA PRO A 31 -11.43 -8.40 3.35
C PRO A 31 -10.76 -8.75 4.68
N PHE A 32 -11.52 -8.81 5.78
CA PHE A 32 -10.98 -8.92 7.15
C PHE A 32 -11.65 -9.99 8.01
N GLU A 33 -12.59 -10.77 7.47
CA GLU A 33 -13.32 -11.81 8.24
C GLU A 33 -12.47 -13.08 8.44
N ASP A 34 -11.80 -13.52 7.37
CA ASP A 34 -11.02 -14.76 7.36
C ASP A 34 -9.65 -14.57 6.68
N VAL A 35 -8.70 -15.42 7.03
CA VAL A 35 -7.38 -15.47 6.36
C VAL A 35 -7.50 -16.32 5.09
N ILE A 36 -7.73 -15.64 3.96
CA ILE A 36 -7.90 -16.28 2.65
C ILE A 36 -6.70 -15.95 1.75
N TYR A 37 -5.93 -16.98 1.36
CA TYR A 37 -4.74 -16.79 0.50
C TYR A 37 -5.05 -16.91 -1.00
N THR A 38 -6.11 -17.65 -1.34
CA THR A 38 -6.54 -17.94 -2.72
C THR A 38 -8.06 -18.04 -2.76
N CYS A 39 -8.65 -17.73 -3.90
CA CYS A 39 -10.09 -17.87 -4.12
C CYS A 39 -10.57 -19.28 -3.82
N GLU A 40 -11.59 -19.41 -2.98
CA GLU A 40 -12.17 -20.70 -2.60
C GLU A 40 -12.91 -21.41 -3.75
N GLY A 41 -13.35 -20.66 -4.76
CA GLY A 41 -14.08 -21.20 -5.91
C GLY A 41 -13.19 -21.75 -7.02
N CYS A 42 -12.02 -21.14 -7.28
CA CYS A 42 -11.16 -21.51 -8.42
C CYS A 42 -9.67 -21.64 -8.09
N GLY A 43 -9.21 -21.27 -6.90
CA GLY A 43 -7.80 -21.28 -6.50
C GLY A 43 -6.97 -20.09 -7.02
N GLY A 44 -7.57 -19.17 -7.78
CA GLY A 44 -6.91 -17.96 -8.29
C GLY A 44 -6.50 -16.97 -7.19
N LEU A 45 -5.63 -16.01 -7.52
CA LEU A 45 -5.20 -14.98 -6.59
C LEU A 45 -6.32 -13.96 -6.30
N LEU A 46 -6.24 -13.35 -5.12
CA LEU A 46 -7.15 -12.29 -4.68
C LEU A 46 -6.46 -10.93 -4.81
N GLU A 47 -7.23 -9.94 -5.23
CA GLU A 47 -6.84 -8.53 -5.30
C GLU A 47 -7.71 -7.70 -4.35
N VAL A 48 -7.10 -6.77 -3.63
CA VAL A 48 -7.81 -5.80 -2.79
C VAL A 48 -8.43 -4.73 -3.69
N ARG A 49 -9.72 -4.50 -3.56
CA ARG A 49 -10.49 -3.50 -4.30
C ARG A 49 -11.09 -2.47 -3.35
N TYR A 50 -11.34 -1.29 -3.89
CA TYR A 50 -11.82 -0.11 -3.18
C TYR A 50 -13.00 0.48 -3.94
N ASP A 51 -13.96 1.05 -3.23
CA ASP A 51 -15.12 1.75 -3.80
C ASP A 51 -14.72 3.11 -4.41
N ARG A 52 -13.65 3.70 -3.89
CA ARG A 52 -13.08 4.98 -4.30
C ARG A 52 -11.56 4.91 -4.27
N TYR A 53 -10.93 5.42 -5.32
CA TYR A 53 -9.49 5.72 -5.29
C TYR A 53 -9.24 7.15 -4.82
N PRO A 54 -8.19 7.39 -4.03
CA PRO A 54 -7.85 8.74 -3.57
C PRO A 54 -7.37 9.60 -4.74
N THR A 55 -7.63 10.90 -4.62
CA THR A 55 -7.12 11.96 -5.47
C THR A 55 -5.87 12.59 -4.84
N PHE A 56 -5.19 13.48 -5.57
CA PHE A 56 -4.07 14.24 -4.99
C PHE A 56 -4.48 15.13 -3.81
N GLU A 57 -5.74 15.58 -3.77
CA GLU A 57 -6.26 16.41 -2.67
C GLU A 57 -6.35 15.61 -1.37
N ASP A 58 -6.75 14.33 -1.45
CA ASP A 58 -6.81 13.43 -0.29
C ASP A 58 -5.44 13.22 0.39
N PHE A 59 -4.33 13.42 -0.33
CA PHE A 59 -2.98 13.35 0.21
C PHE A 59 -2.42 14.70 0.68
N ALA A 60 -3.04 15.81 0.29
CA ALA A 60 -2.55 17.16 0.58
C ALA A 60 -2.76 17.56 2.05
N GLU A 61 -3.74 16.97 2.72
CA GLU A 61 -4.03 17.25 4.14
C GLU A 61 -3.04 16.60 5.11
N GLY A 62 -2.02 15.89 4.59
CA GLY A 62 -1.02 15.20 5.41
C GLY A 62 -1.66 14.02 6.14
N GLY A 63 -1.70 12.86 5.47
CA GLY A 63 -2.39 11.65 5.94
C GLY A 63 -2.32 11.45 7.45
N ALA A 64 -3.48 11.18 8.06
CA ALA A 64 -3.78 11.17 9.50
C ALA A 64 -2.53 10.99 10.38
N ALA A 65 -1.93 12.12 10.79
CA ALA A 65 -0.99 12.16 11.89
C ALA A 65 -1.78 12.05 13.20
N THR A 66 -2.48 10.95 13.42
CA THR A 66 -3.15 10.71 14.71
C THR A 66 -2.10 10.39 15.76
N SER A 67 -2.15 11.19 16.82
CA SER A 67 -1.32 11.12 18.02
C SER A 67 -1.48 9.76 18.71
N GLY A 68 -0.76 8.74 18.25
CA GLY A 68 -0.80 7.41 18.85
C GLY A 68 0.14 6.41 18.17
N THR A 69 0.30 6.56 16.86
CA THR A 69 1.14 5.67 16.05
C THR A 69 2.49 6.33 15.76
N VAL A 70 3.60 5.58 15.87
CA VAL A 70 4.98 6.05 15.63
C VAL A 70 5.22 6.27 14.12
N SER A 71 4.34 6.98 13.41
CA SER A 71 4.74 7.61 12.15
C SER A 71 5.70 8.73 12.53
N ARG A 72 6.97 8.59 12.14
CA ARG A 72 7.96 9.63 12.41
C ARG A 72 7.54 10.90 11.70
N THR A 73 6.96 11.83 12.45
CA THR A 73 6.69 13.18 11.97
C THR A 73 8.02 13.92 11.88
N VAL A 74 8.43 14.33 10.68
CA VAL A 74 9.62 15.18 10.51
C VAL A 74 9.14 16.51 9.97
N GLY A 75 9.25 17.57 10.78
CA GLY A 75 8.77 18.90 10.40
C GLY A 75 7.25 19.05 10.41
N GLY A 76 6.51 18.19 11.12
CA GLY A 76 5.04 18.23 11.17
C GLY A 76 4.35 17.33 10.14
N GLU A 77 5.10 16.68 9.23
CA GLU A 77 4.55 15.82 8.18
C GLU A 77 4.74 14.33 8.49
N CYS A 78 3.67 13.55 8.31
CA CYS A 78 3.73 12.10 8.27
C CYS A 78 4.67 11.59 7.16
N ARG A 79 5.54 10.65 7.50
CA ARG A 79 6.46 9.99 6.55
C ARG A 79 6.14 8.51 6.43
N GLY A 80 6.83 7.86 5.50
CA GLY A 80 6.75 6.41 5.34
C GLY A 80 5.54 5.94 4.52
N VAL A 81 4.98 4.79 4.87
CA VAL A 81 3.78 4.23 4.22
C VAL A 81 2.52 5.00 4.59
N TRP A 82 2.35 5.34 5.87
CA TRP A 82 1.11 5.94 6.39
C TRP A 82 0.82 7.36 5.91
N ARG A 83 1.78 8.05 5.27
CA ARG A 83 1.48 9.28 4.50
C ARG A 83 0.47 9.05 3.36
N TYR A 84 0.28 7.80 2.95
CA TYR A 84 -0.65 7.37 1.91
C TYR A 84 -1.91 6.71 2.49
N ALA A 85 -2.26 6.95 3.76
CA ALA A 85 -3.40 6.33 4.43
C ALA A 85 -4.72 6.45 3.64
N ALA A 86 -4.93 7.55 2.90
CA ALA A 86 -6.09 7.71 2.02
C ALA A 86 -6.22 6.64 0.90
N ALA A 87 -5.14 5.90 0.61
CA ALA A 87 -5.11 4.77 -0.32
C ALA A 87 -5.11 3.40 0.36
N LEU A 88 -5.17 3.35 1.68
CA LEU A 88 -5.05 2.15 2.49
C LEU A 88 -6.39 1.84 3.17
N PRO A 89 -6.65 0.59 3.56
CA PRO A 89 -7.88 0.22 4.26
C PRO A 89 -7.98 0.77 5.69
N PHE A 90 -6.91 1.38 6.21
CA PHE A 90 -6.85 1.90 7.58
C PHE A 90 -6.22 3.29 7.59
N GLU A 91 -6.61 4.10 8.56
CA GLU A 91 -6.04 5.43 8.79
C GLU A 91 -4.64 5.36 9.45
N GLU A 92 -4.38 4.29 10.22
CA GLU A 92 -3.11 4.05 10.93
C GLU A 92 -2.83 2.55 11.13
N GLY A 93 -1.61 2.21 11.56
CA GLY A 93 -1.22 0.84 11.91
C GLY A 93 0.20 0.69 12.46
N VAL A 94 0.65 -0.54 12.71
CA VAL A 94 1.93 -0.81 13.39
C VAL A 94 3.12 -0.44 12.51
N SER A 95 3.85 0.61 12.90
CA SER A 95 4.90 1.22 12.07
C SER A 95 6.30 1.11 12.67
N LEU A 96 7.27 0.78 11.82
CA LEU A 96 8.71 0.92 12.06
C LEU A 96 9.30 2.02 11.15
N PRO A 97 8.74 3.23 11.15
CA PRO A 97 8.98 4.25 10.10
C PRO A 97 9.42 3.77 8.70
N GLU A 98 8.82 2.70 8.17
CA GLU A 98 9.14 2.15 6.85
C GLU A 98 8.61 3.02 5.70
N GLY A 99 9.24 2.91 4.54
CA GLY A 99 8.99 3.77 3.40
C GLY A 99 9.87 5.01 3.40
N ASP A 100 9.51 5.98 2.54
CA ASP A 100 10.32 7.20 2.32
C ASP A 100 11.82 6.94 2.08
N THR A 101 12.16 5.76 1.55
CA THR A 101 13.53 5.34 1.28
C THR A 101 14.18 6.21 0.20
N PRO A 102 15.51 6.37 0.20
CA PRO A 102 16.18 7.23 -0.79
C PRO A 102 15.93 6.79 -2.24
N LEU A 103 15.84 7.78 -3.13
CA LEU A 103 15.93 7.61 -4.58
C LEU A 103 17.30 8.15 -5.02
N HIS A 104 18.24 7.25 -5.27
CA HIS A 104 19.62 7.63 -5.57
C HIS A 104 19.81 8.03 -7.03
N GLU A 105 20.57 9.10 -7.24
CA GLU A 105 21.16 9.42 -8.54
C GLU A 105 22.42 8.59 -8.75
N VAL A 106 22.61 8.09 -9.97
CA VAL A 106 23.67 7.12 -10.29
C VAL A 106 24.42 7.49 -11.58
N PRO A 107 25.09 8.66 -11.64
CA PRO A 107 25.68 9.19 -12.87
C PRO A 107 26.69 8.26 -13.54
N ARG A 108 27.48 7.52 -12.75
CA ARG A 108 28.42 6.53 -13.31
C ARG A 108 27.71 5.42 -14.08
N LEU A 109 26.56 4.97 -13.57
CA LEU A 109 25.76 3.91 -14.20
C LEU A 109 24.94 4.46 -15.36
N GLU A 110 24.49 5.71 -15.30
CA GLU A 110 23.87 6.43 -16.42
C GLU A 110 24.82 6.46 -17.63
N ASP A 111 26.08 6.85 -17.40
CA ASP A 111 27.13 6.89 -18.42
C ASP A 111 27.46 5.48 -18.97
N GLU A 112 27.58 4.48 -18.09
CA GLU A 112 27.91 3.10 -18.47
C GLU A 112 26.82 2.45 -19.34
N VAL A 113 25.55 2.68 -19.01
CA VAL A 113 24.40 2.12 -19.74
C VAL A 113 24.01 2.98 -20.95
N GLY A 114 24.48 4.23 -21.02
CA GLY A 114 24.18 5.15 -22.12
C GLY A 114 22.77 5.76 -22.05
N VAL A 115 22.24 5.98 -20.84
CA VAL A 115 20.91 6.57 -20.61
C VAL A 115 21.02 7.90 -19.88
N ARG A 116 20.12 8.85 -20.20
CA ARG A 116 20.14 10.19 -19.61
C ARG A 116 19.75 10.22 -18.13
N ASN A 117 18.77 9.40 -17.74
CA ASN A 117 18.20 9.42 -16.41
C ASN A 117 18.00 7.98 -15.93
N LEU A 118 18.76 7.58 -14.93
CA LEU A 118 18.61 6.33 -14.18
C LEU A 118 18.61 6.65 -12.70
N ARG A 119 17.70 6.02 -11.95
CA ARG A 119 17.58 6.21 -10.50
C ARG A 119 17.45 4.85 -9.83
N VAL A 120 17.99 4.74 -8.62
CA VAL A 120 17.88 3.52 -7.80
C VAL A 120 17.01 3.81 -6.59
N LYS A 121 15.85 3.16 -6.51
CA LYS A 121 14.99 3.19 -5.33
C LYS A 121 15.45 2.14 -4.32
N HIS A 122 16.17 2.56 -3.29
CA HIS A 122 16.83 1.62 -2.37
C HIS A 122 15.92 1.17 -1.23
N GLU A 123 15.05 0.20 -1.50
CA GLU A 123 14.13 -0.36 -0.51
C GLU A 123 14.79 -1.24 0.56
N GLY A 124 16.09 -1.50 0.44
CA GLY A 124 16.89 -2.16 1.48
C GLY A 124 17.22 -1.24 2.66
N MET A 125 16.88 0.05 2.60
CA MET A 125 17.02 0.99 3.71
C MET A 125 15.76 1.09 4.60
N ASN A 126 14.79 0.21 4.38
CA ASN A 126 13.73 -0.02 5.34
C ASN A 126 14.28 -0.73 6.61
N PRO A 127 13.59 -0.65 7.76
CA PRO A 127 14.06 -1.14 9.06
C PRO A 127 14.62 -2.57 9.09
N THR A 128 13.97 -3.51 8.40
CA THR A 128 14.41 -4.92 8.37
C THR A 128 15.40 -5.21 7.25
N GLY A 129 15.77 -4.19 6.47
CA GLY A 129 16.60 -4.34 5.28
C GLY A 129 15.83 -4.80 4.04
N SER A 130 14.50 -4.73 4.05
CA SER A 130 13.65 -5.30 3.00
C SER A 130 12.47 -4.39 2.64
N PHE A 131 12.08 -4.38 1.37
CA PHE A 131 10.86 -3.70 0.91
C PHE A 131 9.58 -4.24 1.57
N LYS A 132 9.64 -5.46 2.14
CA LYS A 132 8.48 -6.14 2.75
C LYS A 132 7.91 -5.37 3.93
N ASP A 133 8.69 -4.53 4.59
CA ASP A 133 8.21 -3.70 5.70
C ASP A 133 6.99 -2.89 5.30
N ARG A 134 6.96 -2.39 4.04
CA ARG A 134 5.84 -1.61 3.51
C ARG A 134 4.51 -2.37 3.48
N GLY A 135 4.57 -3.67 3.20
CA GLY A 135 3.39 -4.52 3.20
C GLY A 135 3.06 -5.00 4.61
N MET A 136 4.08 -5.33 5.40
CA MET A 136 3.91 -5.86 6.75
C MET A 136 3.28 -4.85 7.72
N THR A 137 3.53 -3.55 7.58
CA THR A 137 2.86 -2.51 8.39
C THR A 137 1.33 -2.57 8.28
N VAL A 138 0.81 -2.78 7.06
CA VAL A 138 -0.62 -2.96 6.79
C VAL A 138 -1.07 -4.37 7.18
N GLY A 139 -0.29 -5.40 6.84
CA GLY A 139 -0.64 -6.79 7.15
C GLY A 139 -0.69 -7.09 8.65
N VAL A 140 0.20 -6.50 9.44
CA VAL A 140 0.16 -6.59 10.91
C VAL A 140 -1.06 -5.86 11.45
N ARG A 141 -1.42 -4.70 10.89
CA ARG A 141 -2.64 -3.98 11.27
C ARG A 141 -3.92 -4.79 11.03
N VAL A 142 -3.97 -5.58 9.95
CA VAL A 142 -5.08 -6.52 9.70
C VAL A 142 -5.17 -7.60 10.79
N ALA A 143 -4.04 -7.98 11.39
CA ALA A 143 -3.96 -9.08 12.36
C ALA A 143 -4.10 -8.65 13.83
N GLU A 144 -4.19 -7.34 14.11
CA GLU A 144 -4.43 -6.79 15.46
C GLU A 144 -5.90 -6.92 15.88
#